data_AF-A0A7W5IR30-F1
#
_entry.id   AF-A0A7W5IR30-F1
#
_cell.length_a   1.000
_cell.length_b   1.000
_cell.length_c   1.000
_cell.angle_alpha   90.00
_cell.angle_beta   90.00
_cell.angle_gamma   90.00
#
_symmetry.space_group_name_H-M   'P 1'
#
loop_
_entity.id
_entity.type
_entity.pdbx_description
1 polymer ?
#
loop_
_entity_poly.entity_id
_entity_poly.type
_entity_poly.pdbx_seq_one_letter_code
_entity_poly.pdbx_strand_id
1 'polypeptide(L)'
;MKATLNVTLLAPGSAIEGNLILDHGVSLFGIVGGNLISNEGLLHVGPGGLVKGQVEGEHVRIDGVVEGDVHARGSLEINGRVKGNIFYCGTIRLGPSASLEGQLKRVARELTIE
;
A
#
# COMPACT_ATOMS: atom_id res chain seq x y z
N MET A 1 1.40 15.52 -24.23
CA MET A 1 0.55 14.30 -24.23
C MET A 1 -0.04 14.17 -22.84
N LYS A 2 -1.36 14.03 -22.69
CA LYS A 2 -2.01 13.88 -21.37
C LYS A 2 -1.79 12.43 -20.94
N ALA A 3 -1.07 12.20 -19.84
CA ALA A 3 -0.87 10.85 -19.33
C ALA A 3 -2.23 10.24 -18.98
N THR A 4 -2.55 9.09 -19.56
CA THR A 4 -3.74 8.32 -19.18
C THR A 4 -3.48 7.75 -17.80
N LEU A 5 -4.31 8.13 -16.83
CA LEU A 5 -4.28 7.55 -15.48
C LEU A 5 -5.04 6.23 -15.53
N ASN A 6 -4.31 5.11 -15.54
CA ASN A 6 -4.88 3.78 -15.36
C ASN A 6 -5.06 3.52 -13.87
N VAL A 7 -6.20 2.97 -13.49
CA VAL A 7 -6.49 2.58 -12.10
C VAL A 7 -7.24 1.26 -12.08
N THR A 8 -6.79 0.34 -11.23
CA THR A 8 -7.52 -0.89 -10.90
C THR A 8 -8.34 -0.68 -9.64
N LEU A 9 -9.59 -1.14 -9.64
CA LEU A 9 -10.47 -1.12 -8.46
C LEU A 9 -10.84 -2.54 -8.08
N LEU A 10 -10.52 -2.92 -6.84
CA LEU A 10 -10.96 -4.17 -6.24
C LEU A 10 -12.08 -3.87 -5.24
N ALA A 11 -13.31 -4.07 -5.69
CA ALA A 11 -14.51 -3.71 -4.93
C ALA A 11 -14.71 -4.58 -3.68
N PRO A 12 -15.51 -4.14 -2.70
CA PRO A 12 -15.92 -4.97 -1.57
C PRO A 12 -16.51 -6.30 -2.03
N GLY A 13 -16.24 -7.37 -1.27
CA GLY A 13 -16.64 -8.74 -1.63
C GLY A 13 -15.68 -9.45 -2.59
N SER A 14 -14.65 -8.77 -3.09
CA SER A 14 -13.54 -9.44 -3.79
C SER A 14 -12.56 -10.07 -2.80
N ALA A 15 -12.05 -11.25 -3.16
CA ALA A 15 -10.98 -11.94 -2.45
C ALA A 15 -9.95 -12.44 -3.47
N ILE A 16 -8.67 -12.17 -3.20
CA ILE A 16 -7.54 -12.62 -4.01
C ILE A 16 -6.64 -13.48 -3.13
N GLU A 17 -6.28 -14.66 -3.61
CA GLU A 17 -5.26 -15.52 -3.01
C GLU A 17 -4.03 -15.53 -3.93
N GLY A 18 -2.88 -15.12 -3.40
CA GLY A 18 -1.65 -14.89 -4.18
C GLY A 18 -1.26 -13.42 -4.29
N ASN A 19 -0.22 -13.15 -5.08
CA ASN A 19 0.35 -11.81 -5.22
C ASN A 19 -0.32 -11.05 -6.36
N LEU A 20 -0.58 -9.76 -6.16
CA LEU A 20 -1.04 -8.84 -7.18
C LEU A 20 0.02 -7.77 -7.45
N ILE A 21 0.49 -7.70 -8.69
CA ILE A 21 1.53 -6.79 -9.14
C ILE A 21 0.94 -5.94 -10.27
N LEU A 22 0.96 -4.61 -10.12
CA LEU A 22 0.42 -3.67 -11.10
C LEU A 22 1.48 -2.64 -11.53
N ASP A 23 1.40 -2.21 -12.79
CA ASP A 23 2.18 -1.13 -13.37
C ASP A 23 1.50 0.25 -13.24
N HIS A 24 0.40 0.33 -12.50
CA HIS A 24 -0.41 1.53 -12.31
C HIS A 24 -1.15 1.48 -10.96
N GLY A 25 -1.85 2.55 -10.59
CA GLY A 25 -2.49 2.66 -9.28
C GLY A 25 -3.60 1.64 -9.04
N VAL A 26 -3.83 1.28 -7.78
CA VAL A 26 -4.87 0.36 -7.34
C VAL A 26 -5.59 0.89 -6.12
N SER A 27 -6.91 0.69 -6.05
CA SER A 27 -7.69 0.87 -4.82
C SER A 27 -8.35 -0.44 -4.43
N LEU A 28 -7.96 -0.96 -3.27
CA LEU A 28 -8.46 -2.20 -2.68
C LEU A 28 -9.47 -1.91 -1.57
N PHE A 29 -10.67 -2.46 -1.72
CA PHE A 29 -11.72 -2.48 -0.68
C PHE A 29 -12.15 -3.92 -0.33
N GLY A 30 -11.46 -4.92 -0.87
CA GLY A 30 -11.64 -6.35 -0.60
C GLY A 30 -10.49 -6.94 0.21
N ILE A 31 -10.25 -8.25 0.05
CA ILE A 31 -9.21 -8.98 0.78
C ILE A 31 -8.14 -9.50 -0.17
N VAL A 32 -6.87 -9.28 0.16
CA VAL A 32 -5.71 -9.88 -0.53
C VAL A 32 -4.92 -10.75 0.46
N GLY A 33 -4.89 -12.06 0.22
CA GLY A 33 -4.04 -13.02 0.91
C GLY A 33 -2.74 -13.23 0.14
N GLY A 34 -1.82 -12.28 0.25
CA GLY A 34 -0.56 -12.22 -0.49
C GLY A 34 -0.05 -10.78 -0.59
N ASN A 35 0.97 -10.58 -1.42
CA ASN A 35 1.59 -9.26 -1.60
C ASN A 35 0.79 -8.40 -2.58
N LEU A 36 0.70 -7.10 -2.30
CA LEU A 36 0.10 -6.10 -3.16
C LEU A 36 1.16 -5.06 -3.55
N ILE A 37 1.54 -5.05 -4.82
CA ILE A 37 2.66 -4.25 -5.34
C ILE A 37 2.16 -3.38 -6.49
N SER A 38 2.45 -2.08 -6.42
CA SER A 38 2.09 -1.09 -7.45
C SER A 38 3.32 -0.26 -7.81
N ASN A 39 3.80 -0.39 -9.04
CA ASN A 39 5.03 0.29 -9.47
C ASN A 39 4.83 1.80 -9.66
N GLU A 40 3.66 2.19 -10.18
CA GLU A 40 3.28 3.57 -10.39
C GLU A 40 1.92 3.89 -9.77
N GLY A 41 1.61 5.18 -9.65
CA GLY A 41 0.32 5.65 -9.15
C GLY A 41 0.13 5.44 -7.64
N LEU A 42 -1.13 5.54 -7.22
CA LEU A 42 -1.55 5.37 -5.83
C LEU A 42 -1.88 3.90 -5.57
N LEU A 43 -1.22 3.29 -4.58
CA LEU A 43 -1.66 2.05 -3.94
C LEU A 43 -2.48 2.44 -2.70
N HIS A 44 -3.78 2.21 -2.78
CA HIS A 44 -4.73 2.53 -1.73
C HIS A 44 -5.34 1.26 -1.15
N VAL A 45 -5.11 1.01 0.14
CA VAL A 45 -5.91 0.06 0.93
C VAL A 45 -7.01 0.86 1.60
N GLY A 46 -8.20 0.84 0.99
CA GLY A 46 -9.35 1.61 1.42
C GLY A 46 -10.04 1.06 2.68
N PRO A 47 -11.03 1.78 3.23
CA PRO A 47 -11.80 1.31 4.39
C PRO A 47 -12.43 -0.06 4.12
N GLY A 48 -12.29 -0.98 5.08
CA GLY A 48 -12.73 -2.37 4.94
C GLY A 48 -11.80 -3.26 4.11
N GLY A 49 -10.81 -2.68 3.41
CA GLY A 49 -9.77 -3.43 2.71
C GLY A 49 -8.78 -4.07 3.69
N LEU A 50 -8.34 -5.29 3.36
CA LEU A 50 -7.37 -6.05 4.14
C LEU A 50 -6.30 -6.66 3.23
N VAL A 51 -5.04 -6.40 3.55
CA VAL A 51 -3.89 -7.11 2.95
C VAL A 51 -3.22 -7.96 4.04
N LYS A 52 -3.08 -9.26 3.77
CA LYS A 52 -2.29 -10.20 4.58
C LYS A 52 -1.04 -10.59 3.80
N GLY A 53 -0.03 -9.75 3.90
CA GLY A 53 1.18 -9.79 3.07
C GLY A 53 1.82 -8.41 2.96
N GLN A 54 2.83 -8.31 2.12
CA GLN A 54 3.58 -7.06 1.95
C GLN A 54 2.83 -6.09 1.03
N VAL A 55 2.93 -4.80 1.35
CA VAL A 55 2.41 -3.71 0.51
C VAL A 55 3.59 -2.87 0.03
N GLU A 56 3.70 -2.68 -1.29
CA GLU A 56 4.79 -1.88 -1.86
C GLU A 56 4.28 -0.93 -2.95
N GLY A 57 4.67 0.35 -2.87
CA GLY A 57 4.41 1.27 -3.97
C GLY A 57 5.11 2.63 -3.89
N GLU A 58 4.92 3.44 -4.94
CA GLU A 58 5.43 4.81 -4.99
C GLU A 58 4.65 5.73 -4.05
N HIS A 59 3.32 5.74 -4.18
CA HIS A 59 2.43 6.45 -3.27
C HIS A 59 1.51 5.44 -2.58
N VAL A 60 1.61 5.33 -1.25
CA VAL A 60 0.86 4.36 -0.46
C VAL A 60 -0.09 5.09 0.49
N ARG A 61 -1.37 4.72 0.46
CA ARG A 61 -2.40 5.20 1.39
C ARG A 61 -3.09 4.01 2.06
N ILE A 62 -3.11 4.00 3.38
CA ILE A 62 -3.72 2.92 4.19
C ILE A 62 -4.82 3.52 5.05
N ASP A 63 -6.07 3.35 4.61
CA ASP A 63 -7.28 3.63 5.40
C ASP A 63 -7.88 2.33 5.98
N GLY A 64 -7.54 1.17 5.43
CA GLY A 64 -7.93 -0.16 5.89
C GLY A 64 -6.91 -0.81 6.83
N VAL A 65 -6.69 -2.12 6.64
CA VAL A 65 -5.78 -2.93 7.48
C VAL A 65 -4.70 -3.59 6.63
N VAL A 66 -3.46 -3.51 7.08
CA VAL A 66 -2.33 -4.28 6.54
C VAL A 66 -1.71 -5.12 7.64
N GLU A 67 -1.66 -6.44 7.43
CA GLU A 67 -0.95 -7.41 8.26
C GLU A 67 0.29 -7.89 7.48
N GLY A 68 1.36 -7.12 7.58
CA GLY A 68 2.61 -7.31 6.84
C GLY A 68 3.41 -6.02 6.72
N ASP A 69 4.60 -6.12 6.14
CA ASP A 69 5.48 -4.96 5.98
C ASP A 69 4.99 -4.02 4.87
N VAL A 70 5.23 -2.72 5.05
CA VAL A 70 4.84 -1.66 4.11
C VAL A 70 6.08 -0.95 3.59
N HIS A 71 6.24 -0.87 2.28
CA HIS A 71 7.31 -0.18 1.58
C HIS A 71 6.74 0.99 0.74
N ALA A 72 7.16 2.22 1.06
CA ALA A 72 6.70 3.42 0.36
C ALA A 72 7.87 4.30 -0.10
N ARG A 73 7.97 4.51 -1.42
CA ARG A 73 9.10 5.24 -2.02
C ARG A 73 8.90 6.76 -2.04
N GLY A 74 7.74 7.23 -2.45
CA GLY A 74 7.44 8.66 -2.64
C GLY A 74 6.67 9.27 -1.46
N SER A 75 5.51 8.72 -1.14
CA SER A 75 4.69 9.20 -0.02
C SER A 75 3.93 8.06 0.67
N LEU A 76 3.84 8.16 1.99
CA LEU A 76 3.07 7.27 2.83
C LEU A 76 2.03 8.05 3.64
N GLU A 77 0.76 7.67 3.53
CA GLU A 77 -0.33 8.18 4.37
C GLU A 77 -1.00 7.00 5.08
N ILE A 78 -1.08 7.05 6.41
CA ILE A 78 -1.74 6.00 7.20
C ILE A 78 -2.81 6.65 8.06
N ASN A 79 -4.06 6.23 7.86
CA ASN A 79 -5.22 6.54 8.70
C ASN A 79 -5.79 5.28 9.37
N GLY A 80 -5.50 4.10 8.83
CA GLY A 80 -5.93 2.80 9.31
C GLY A 80 -4.92 2.09 10.21
N ARG A 81 -4.87 0.75 10.13
CA ARG A 81 -4.01 -0.10 10.96
C ARG A 81 -2.94 -0.81 10.15
N VAL A 82 -1.70 -0.76 10.62
CA VAL A 82 -0.58 -1.55 10.08
C VAL A 82 0.00 -2.39 11.20
N LYS A 83 0.06 -3.70 10.98
CA LYS A 83 0.74 -4.67 11.84
C LYS A 83 1.90 -5.28 11.07
N GLY A 84 3.07 -4.68 11.23
CA GLY A 84 4.27 -4.96 10.46
C GLY A 84 5.22 -3.76 10.49
N ASN A 85 6.40 -3.92 9.90
CA ASN A 85 7.38 -2.85 9.80
C ASN A 85 7.06 -1.95 8.61
N ILE A 86 7.39 -0.68 8.75
CA ILE A 86 7.16 0.35 7.73
C ILE A 86 8.51 0.90 7.30
N PHE A 87 8.78 0.79 6.02
CA PHE A 87 9.97 1.30 5.35
C PHE A 87 9.57 2.43 4.41
N TYR A 88 10.01 3.65 4.69
CA TYR A 88 9.67 4.81 3.88
C TYR A 88 10.91 5.59 3.45
N CYS A 89 10.88 6.16 2.24
CA CYS A 89 11.97 7.02 1.74
C CYS A 89 11.59 8.50 1.75
N GLY A 90 10.41 8.79 1.20
CA GLY A 90 9.88 10.14 1.03
C GLY A 90 9.11 10.65 2.25
N THR A 91 7.94 11.24 2.01
CA THR A 91 7.14 11.86 3.09
C THR A 91 6.25 10.84 3.79
N ILE A 92 6.00 11.06 5.08
CA ILE A 92 5.05 10.28 5.87
C ILE A 92 4.02 11.20 6.53
N ARG A 93 2.75 10.80 6.50
CA ARG A 93 1.64 11.42 7.20
C ARG A 93 0.88 10.36 7.99
N LEU A 94 0.68 10.61 9.27
CA LEU A 94 -0.11 9.76 10.16
C LEU A 94 -1.36 10.52 10.57
N GLY A 95 -2.51 9.94 10.28
CA GLY A 95 -3.81 10.47 10.69
C GLY A 95 -4.07 10.26 12.19
N PRO A 96 -5.08 10.94 12.74
CA PRO A 96 -5.42 10.87 14.17
C PRO A 96 -5.83 9.46 14.64
N SER A 97 -6.27 8.60 13.72
CA SER A 97 -6.70 7.23 13.99
C SER A 97 -5.67 6.18 13.61
N ALA A 98 -4.47 6.58 13.17
CA ALA A 98 -3.45 5.66 12.73
C ALA A 98 -2.99 4.74 13.88
N SER A 99 -2.99 3.43 13.63
CA SER A 99 -2.51 2.42 14.58
C SER A 99 -1.37 1.62 13.95
N LEU A 100 -0.20 1.71 14.57
CA LEU A 100 1.03 1.11 14.06
C LEU A 100 1.57 0.11 15.08
N GLU A 101 1.67 -1.16 14.70
CA GLU A 101 2.28 -2.22 15.48
C GLU A 101 3.51 -2.75 14.73
N GLY A 102 4.67 -2.17 15.03
CA GLY A 102 5.94 -2.54 14.40
C GLY A 102 6.94 -1.39 14.44
N GLN A 103 8.02 -1.53 13.67
CA GLN A 103 9.03 -0.48 13.56
C GLN A 103 8.74 0.44 12.37
N LEU A 104 8.92 1.74 12.58
CA LEU A 104 8.93 2.73 11.51
C LEU A 104 10.38 3.11 11.19
N LYS A 105 10.85 2.79 10.00
CA LYS A 105 12.23 3.02 9.56
C LYS A 105 12.29 3.83 8.27
N ARG A 106 13.06 4.91 8.30
CA ARG A 106 13.44 5.61 7.08
C ARG A 106 14.54 4.83 6.37
N VAL A 107 14.38 4.57 5.08
CA VAL A 107 15.36 3.86 4.25
C VAL A 107 15.81 4.74 3.08
N ALA A 108 16.95 4.40 2.49
CA ALA A 108 17.38 5.01 1.24
C ALA A 108 16.40 4.61 0.13
N ARG A 109 16.20 5.50 -0.85
CA ARG A 109 15.41 5.18 -2.03
C ARG A 109 16.22 4.25 -2.92
N GLU A 110 15.97 2.95 -2.82
CA GLU A 110 16.46 1.98 -3.80
C GLU A 110 15.52 1.97 -5.01
N LEU A 111 16.12 2.14 -6.20
CA LEU A 111 15.47 2.02 -7.51
C LEU A 111 15.64 0.58 -8.00
N THR A 112 15.11 -0.41 -7.28
CA THR A 112 15.18 -1.79 -7.79
C THR A 112 13.96 -2.59 -7.39
N ILE A 113 13.20 -3.03 -8.39
CA ILE A 113 12.59 -4.35 -8.39
C ILE A 113 13.22 -5.03 -9.61
N GLU A 114 14.02 -6.07 -9.39
CA GLU A 114 14.32 -7.09 -10.41
C GLU A 114 13.08 -7.98 -10.59
#